data_AF-Q84XR9-F1
#
_entry.id   AF-Q84XR9-F1
#
_cell.length_a   1.000
_cell.length_b   1.000
_cell.length_c   1.000
_cell.angle_alpha   90.00
_cell.angle_beta   90.00
_cell.angle_gamma   90.00
#
_symmetry.space_group_name_H-M   'P 1'
#
loop_
_entity.id
_entity.type
_entity.pdbx_description
1 polymer ?
#
loop_
_entity_poly.entity_id
_entity_poly.type
_entity_poly.pdbx_seq_one_letter_code
_entity_poly.pdbx_strand_id
1 'polypeptide(L)'
;MMLSTRTAVPCSGRTAFGAVRPVCRPARASTVTRVANVTEASFDDEVLKASAGQPVLVDFWASWCGPCKLVAPLMDWAEKEYGGKLKVVKIEHDANPKLIAQYKVYGLPTLIVFKEGQELANSKREGAITKALLEQYLTKNGITK
;
A
#
# COMPACT_ATOMS: atom_id res chain seq x y z
N MET A 1 30.55 25.69 82.18
CA MET A 1 29.12 25.49 82.51
C MET A 1 28.40 25.02 81.26
N MET A 2 27.77 23.84 81.35
CA MET A 2 26.59 23.34 80.60
C MET A 2 26.71 23.28 79.05
N LEU A 3 26.96 22.09 78.49
CA LEU A 3 25.98 21.09 78.00
C LEU A 3 25.03 21.63 76.93
N SER A 4 25.12 21.10 75.70
CA SER A 4 24.02 20.33 75.10
C SER A 4 24.45 19.66 73.80
N THR A 5 24.36 18.33 73.81
CA THR A 5 24.56 17.42 72.69
C THR A 5 23.42 17.50 71.68
N ARG A 6 23.74 17.56 70.38
CA ARG A 6 22.82 17.07 69.34
C ARG A 6 23.56 16.12 68.42
N THR A 7 23.18 14.87 68.60
CA THR A 7 23.58 13.64 67.91
C THR A 7 23.20 13.71 66.43
N ALA A 8 24.07 13.12 65.61
CA ALA A 8 23.87 12.90 64.19
C ALA A 8 22.68 11.97 63.90
N VAL A 9 21.98 12.24 62.80
CA VAL A 9 21.07 11.28 62.14
C VAL A 9 21.69 10.92 60.79
N PRO A 10 22.05 9.65 60.53
CA PRO A 10 22.50 9.23 59.23
C PRO A 10 21.28 8.99 58.32
N CYS A 11 21.21 9.70 57.20
CA CYS A 11 20.29 9.39 56.11
C CYS A 11 20.69 8.05 55.48
N SER A 12 20.12 6.97 55.98
CA SER A 12 20.14 5.66 55.34
C SER A 12 19.15 5.68 54.16
N GLY A 13 19.66 5.57 52.94
CA GLY A 13 18.85 5.71 51.73
C GLY A 13 19.47 5.06 50.49
N ARG A 14 19.51 3.72 50.50
CA ARG A 14 19.33 2.79 49.35
C ARG A 14 20.07 3.07 48.03
N THR A 15 21.09 2.23 47.80
CA THR A 15 21.36 1.49 46.55
C THR A 15 21.00 2.18 45.23
N ALA A 16 22.04 2.69 44.58
CA ALA A 16 22.06 2.99 43.15
C ALA A 16 21.73 1.72 42.34
N PHE A 17 20.47 1.59 41.92
CA PHE A 17 20.06 0.63 40.92
C PHE A 17 20.47 1.15 39.54
N GLY A 18 21.07 0.26 38.75
CA GLY A 18 21.80 0.54 37.52
C GLY A 18 21.01 1.36 36.51
N ALA A 19 21.74 2.28 35.88
CA ALA A 19 21.30 3.05 34.73
C ALA A 19 21.01 2.12 33.54
N VAL A 20 19.76 1.67 33.41
CA VAL A 20 19.27 1.12 32.14
C VAL A 20 18.99 2.31 31.23
N ARG A 21 19.87 2.51 30.24
CA ARG A 21 19.70 3.54 29.21
C ARG A 21 18.40 3.25 28.46
N PRO A 22 17.52 4.25 28.25
CA PRO A 22 16.36 4.04 27.41
C PRO A 22 16.85 3.81 25.98
N VAL A 23 16.65 2.60 25.45
CA VAL A 23 16.80 2.35 24.03
C VAL A 23 15.63 3.07 23.35
N CYS A 24 15.88 4.28 22.85
CA CYS A 24 15.05 4.88 21.82
C CYS A 24 15.18 4.00 20.58
N ARG A 25 14.30 2.99 20.49
CA ARG A 25 14.13 2.19 19.29
C ARG A 25 13.50 3.12 18.25
N PRO A 26 14.16 3.42 17.11
CA PRO A 26 13.54 4.23 16.09
C PRO A 26 12.29 3.48 15.61
N ALA A 27 11.13 4.15 15.70
CA ALA A 27 9.94 3.68 15.02
C ALA A 27 10.29 3.59 13.54
N ARG A 28 10.36 2.37 12.99
CA ARG A 28 10.38 2.18 11.55
C ARG A 28 9.16 2.90 11.01
N ALA A 29 9.38 3.96 10.25
CA ALA A 29 8.33 4.54 9.42
C ALA A 29 7.81 3.42 8.52
N SER A 30 6.66 2.87 8.88
CA SER A 30 5.83 2.13 7.93
C SER A 30 5.35 3.17 6.94
N THR A 31 6.11 3.37 5.86
CA THR A 31 5.59 4.07 4.68
C THR A 31 4.44 3.23 4.18
N VAL A 32 3.22 3.60 4.57
CA VAL A 32 2.01 3.06 3.98
C VAL A 32 1.97 3.64 2.58
N THR A 33 2.57 2.94 1.62
CA THR A 33 2.40 3.25 0.20
C THR A 33 0.91 3.19 -0.08
N ARG A 34 0.32 4.34 -0.42
CA ARG A 34 -1.10 4.46 -0.68
C ARG A 34 -1.29 4.33 -2.18
N VAL A 35 -1.93 3.23 -2.62
CA VAL A 35 -2.36 3.07 -4.02
C VAL A 35 -3.15 4.29 -4.44
N ALA A 36 -2.70 4.95 -5.50
CA ALA A 36 -3.29 6.18 -6.00
C ALA A 36 -4.68 5.91 -6.61
N ASN A 37 -5.65 6.77 -6.27
CA ASN A 37 -6.96 6.76 -6.92
C ASN A 37 -6.92 7.68 -8.14
N VAL A 38 -7.25 7.14 -9.30
CA VAL A 38 -7.21 7.83 -10.58
C VAL A 38 -8.63 8.09 -11.07
N THR A 39 -8.83 9.22 -11.74
CA THR A 39 -10.12 9.63 -12.32
C THR A 39 -9.99 9.75 -13.82
N GLU A 40 -11.11 9.91 -14.53
CA GLU A 40 -11.11 10.13 -16.00
C GLU A 40 -10.16 11.25 -16.43
N ALA A 41 -10.07 12.33 -15.66
CA ALA A 41 -9.22 13.48 -15.99
C ALA A 41 -7.72 13.20 -15.84
N SER A 42 -7.34 12.33 -14.91
CA SER A 42 -5.93 12.01 -14.64
C SER A 42 -5.48 10.69 -15.26
N PHE A 43 -6.38 9.93 -15.89
CA PHE A 43 -6.11 8.61 -16.43
C PHE A 43 -5.01 8.60 -17.50
N ASP A 44 -5.06 9.53 -18.45
CA ASP A 44 -4.07 9.65 -19.51
C ASP A 44 -2.65 9.83 -18.96
N ASP A 45 -2.47 10.71 -17.97
CA ASP A 45 -1.17 11.00 -17.38
C ASP A 45 -0.70 9.88 -16.43
N GLU A 46 -1.58 9.41 -15.55
CA GLU A 46 -1.26 8.48 -14.47
C GLU A 46 -1.11 7.03 -14.95
N VAL A 47 -1.81 6.66 -16.03
CA VAL A 47 -1.87 5.31 -16.60
C VAL A 47 -1.18 5.24 -17.95
N LEU A 48 -1.64 5.97 -18.96
CA LEU A 48 -1.12 5.82 -20.32
C LEU A 48 0.32 6.32 -20.42
N LYS A 49 0.60 7.57 -20.02
CA LYS A 49 1.96 8.12 -20.04
C LYS A 49 2.89 7.40 -19.07
N ALA A 50 2.42 7.08 -17.87
CA ALA A 50 3.21 6.33 -16.89
C ALA A 50 3.58 4.93 -17.40
N SER A 51 2.70 4.28 -18.16
CA SER A 51 2.93 2.93 -18.71
C SER A 51 4.06 2.85 -19.73
N ALA A 52 4.54 3.99 -20.24
CA ALA A 52 5.73 4.05 -21.10
C ALA A 52 7.03 3.73 -20.34
N GLY A 53 7.10 4.03 -19.04
CA GLY A 53 8.28 3.77 -18.21
C GLY A 53 8.22 2.44 -17.47
N GLN A 54 7.07 2.14 -16.85
CA GLN A 54 6.85 0.91 -16.09
C GLN A 54 5.41 0.44 -16.28
N PRO A 55 5.12 -0.87 -16.30
CA PRO A 55 3.75 -1.38 -16.34
C PRO A 55 2.86 -0.76 -15.25
N VAL A 56 1.59 -0.51 -15.59
CA VAL A 56 0.59 0.01 -14.67
C VAL A 56 -0.52 -1.03 -14.52
N LEU A 57 -0.75 -1.50 -13.30
CA LEU A 57 -1.90 -2.32 -12.94
C LEU A 57 -3.04 -1.40 -12.50
N VAL A 58 -4.17 -1.49 -13.19
CA VAL A 58 -5.40 -0.76 -12.86
C VAL A 58 -6.40 -1.73 -12.22
N ASP A 59 -6.85 -1.38 -11.01
CA ASP A 59 -7.94 -2.06 -10.30
C ASP A 59 -9.23 -1.22 -10.35
N PHE A 60 -10.23 -1.73 -11.07
CA PHE A 60 -11.56 -1.17 -11.08
C PHE A 60 -12.35 -1.73 -9.89
N TRP A 61 -12.78 -0.83 -9.01
CA TRP A 61 -13.43 -1.19 -7.74
C TRP A 61 -14.64 -0.30 -7.45
N ALA A 62 -15.45 -0.71 -6.48
CA ALA A 62 -16.53 0.11 -5.94
C ALA A 62 -16.72 -0.12 -4.44
N SER A 63 -17.26 0.87 -3.73
CA SER A 63 -17.46 0.80 -2.28
C SER A 63 -18.51 -0.25 -1.85
N TRP A 64 -19.51 -0.48 -2.70
CA TRP A 64 -20.58 -1.46 -2.54
C TRP A 64 -20.16 -2.88 -2.95
N CYS A 65 -19.01 -3.04 -3.61
CA CYS A 65 -18.49 -4.33 -4.03
C CYS A 65 -17.81 -5.05 -2.86
N GLY A 66 -18.50 -6.05 -2.29
CA GLY A 66 -17.97 -6.90 -1.23
C GLY A 66 -16.62 -7.57 -1.57
N PRO A 67 -16.51 -8.29 -2.72
CA PRO A 67 -15.26 -8.94 -3.12
C PRO A 67 -14.08 -7.97 -3.33
N CYS A 68 -14.35 -6.72 -3.74
CA CYS A 68 -13.32 -5.70 -3.95
C CYS A 68 -12.59 -5.35 -2.64
N LYS A 69 -13.28 -5.40 -1.50
CA LYS A 69 -12.68 -5.13 -0.17
C LYS A 69 -11.60 -6.16 0.19
N LEU A 70 -11.69 -7.39 -0.33
CA LEU A 70 -10.68 -8.43 -0.14
C LEU A 70 -9.46 -8.21 -1.03
N VAL A 71 -9.65 -7.60 -2.20
CA VAL A 71 -8.61 -7.34 -3.19
C VAL A 71 -7.83 -6.05 -2.88
N ALA A 72 -8.46 -5.06 -2.26
CA ALA A 72 -7.81 -3.81 -1.85
C ALA A 72 -6.45 -3.99 -1.13
N PRO A 73 -6.31 -4.81 -0.06
CA PRO A 73 -5.01 -5.02 0.59
C PRO A 73 -4.00 -5.79 -0.27
N LEU A 74 -4.44 -6.53 -1.29
CA LEU A 74 -3.55 -7.18 -2.25
C LEU A 74 -2.93 -6.16 -3.21
N MET A 75 -3.65 -5.09 -3.55
CA MET A 75 -3.12 -4.01 -4.39
C MET A 75 -2.05 -3.21 -3.65
N ASP A 76 -2.28 -2.88 -2.37
CA ASP A 76 -1.26 -2.23 -1.53
C ASP A 76 -0.02 -3.12 -1.37
N TRP A 77 -0.22 -4.44 -1.23
CA TRP A 77 0.89 -5.40 -1.20
C TRP A 77 1.64 -5.45 -2.53
N ALA A 78 0.94 -5.51 -3.66
CA ALA A 78 1.56 -5.58 -4.99
C ALA A 78 2.40 -4.32 -5.29
N GLU A 79 1.88 -3.14 -4.96
CA GLU A 79 2.61 -1.88 -5.13
C GLU A 79 3.90 -1.87 -4.31
N LYS A 80 3.84 -2.39 -3.07
CA LYS A 80 5.00 -2.46 -2.19
C LYS A 80 6.03 -3.51 -2.63
N GLU A 81 5.57 -4.68 -3.04
CA GLU A 81 6.42 -5.81 -3.42
C GLU A 81 7.16 -5.56 -4.74
N TYR A 82 6.45 -5.02 -5.73
CA TYR A 82 6.98 -4.73 -7.06
C TYR A 82 7.48 -3.28 -7.18
N GLY A 83 7.63 -2.57 -6.05
CA GLY A 83 7.91 -1.14 -6.00
C GLY A 83 9.02 -0.70 -6.97
N GLY A 84 8.68 0.24 -7.86
CA GLY A 84 9.58 0.75 -8.91
C GLY A 84 9.60 -0.06 -10.21
N LYS A 85 8.98 -1.24 -10.26
CA LYS A 85 8.75 -2.04 -11.48
C LYS A 85 7.30 -2.09 -11.91
N LEU A 86 6.37 -1.91 -10.97
CA LEU A 86 4.94 -1.87 -11.22
C LEU A 86 4.34 -0.66 -10.51
N LYS A 87 3.55 0.12 -11.24
CA LYS A 87 2.65 1.09 -10.64
C LYS A 87 1.29 0.45 -10.44
N VAL A 88 0.68 0.64 -9.28
CA VAL A 88 -0.67 0.17 -9.03
C VAL A 88 -1.55 1.40 -8.84
N VAL A 89 -2.68 1.42 -9.54
CA VAL A 89 -3.69 2.47 -9.41
C VAL A 89 -5.06 1.83 -9.26
N LYS A 90 -5.97 2.56 -8.62
CA LYS A 90 -7.36 2.16 -8.48
C LYS A 90 -8.27 3.19 -9.12
N ILE A 91 -9.36 2.72 -9.71
CA ILE A 91 -10.38 3.55 -10.34
C ILE A 91 -11.73 3.16 -9.77
N GLU A 92 -12.42 4.14 -9.22
CA GLU A 92 -13.77 3.95 -8.69
C GLU A 92 -14.76 3.84 -9.86
N HIS A 93 -15.59 2.81 -9.85
CA HIS A 93 -16.44 2.46 -10.99
C HIS A 93 -17.56 3.49 -11.24
N ASP A 94 -18.25 3.94 -10.20
CA ASP A 94 -19.44 4.81 -10.32
C ASP A 94 -19.08 6.25 -10.70
N ALA A 95 -17.90 6.72 -10.26
CA ALA A 95 -17.41 8.06 -10.55
C ALA A 95 -16.81 8.20 -11.97
N ASN A 96 -16.55 7.10 -12.68
CA ASN A 96 -15.79 7.12 -13.94
C ASN A 96 -16.50 6.35 -15.09
N PRO A 97 -17.77 6.66 -15.42
CA PRO A 97 -18.58 5.87 -16.35
C PRO A 97 -18.01 5.80 -17.78
N LYS A 98 -17.25 6.80 -18.24
CA LYS A 98 -16.65 6.77 -19.59
C LYS A 98 -15.55 5.72 -19.68
N LEU A 99 -14.70 5.64 -18.64
CA LEU A 99 -13.65 4.63 -18.58
C LEU A 99 -14.24 3.22 -18.51
N ILE A 100 -15.32 3.05 -17.74
CA ILE A 100 -16.04 1.76 -17.63
C ILE A 100 -16.55 1.32 -19.00
N ALA A 101 -17.19 2.22 -19.75
CA ALA A 101 -17.68 1.92 -21.10
C ALA A 101 -16.53 1.62 -22.08
N GLN A 102 -15.46 2.41 -22.03
CA GLN A 102 -14.29 2.28 -22.92
C GLN A 102 -13.58 0.93 -22.74
N TYR A 103 -13.30 0.54 -21.49
CA TYR A 103 -12.61 -0.72 -21.15
C TYR A 103 -13.59 -1.88 -20.91
N LYS A 104 -14.88 -1.66 -21.18
CA LYS A 104 -15.97 -2.64 -21.11
C LYS A 104 -16.04 -3.36 -19.77
N VAL A 105 -15.82 -2.65 -18.66
CA VAL A 105 -15.77 -3.23 -17.32
C VAL A 105 -17.21 -3.53 -16.88
N TYR A 106 -17.62 -4.79 -16.92
CA TYR A 106 -18.98 -5.20 -16.55
C TYR A 106 -19.04 -5.96 -15.21
N GLY A 107 -17.92 -6.53 -14.78
CA GLY A 107 -17.76 -7.19 -13.50
C GLY A 107 -16.79 -6.43 -12.59
N LEU A 108 -16.99 -6.53 -11.27
CA LEU A 108 -16.07 -6.00 -10.27
C LEU A 108 -15.61 -7.11 -9.31
N PRO A 109 -14.36 -7.04 -8.80
CA PRO A 109 -13.28 -6.17 -9.26
C PRO A 109 -12.81 -6.56 -10.67
N THR A 110 -12.26 -5.62 -11.42
CA THR A 110 -11.61 -5.90 -12.72
C THR A 110 -10.19 -5.38 -12.72
N LEU A 111 -9.26 -6.23 -13.13
CA LEU A 111 -7.84 -5.93 -13.23
C LEU A 111 -7.42 -5.84 -14.69
N ILE A 112 -6.74 -4.77 -15.06
CA ILE A 112 -6.20 -4.54 -16.40
C ILE A 112 -4.77 -4.05 -16.28
N VAL A 113 -3.87 -4.58 -17.13
CA VAL A 113 -2.48 -4.12 -17.19
C VAL A 113 -2.30 -3.22 -18.41
N PHE A 114 -1.67 -2.08 -18.18
CA PHE A 114 -1.24 -1.15 -19.22
C PHE A 114 0.27 -1.17 -19.34
N LYS A 115 0.76 -1.18 -20.57
CA LYS A 115 2.19 -1.18 -20.91
C LYS A 115 2.38 -0.43 -22.22
N GLU A 116 3.43 0.40 -22.31
CA GLU A 116 3.79 1.14 -23.53
C GLU A 116 2.65 2.04 -24.07
N GLY A 117 1.87 2.63 -23.17
CA GLY A 117 0.76 3.52 -23.51
C GLY A 117 -0.52 2.80 -23.94
N GLN A 118 -0.58 1.46 -23.85
CA GLN A 118 -1.70 0.67 -24.34
C GLN A 118 -2.14 -0.39 -23.33
N GLU A 119 -3.40 -0.82 -23.44
CA GLU A 119 -3.89 -2.00 -22.72
C GLU A 119 -3.17 -3.25 -23.25
N LEU A 120 -2.61 -4.04 -22.33
CA LEU A 120 -1.98 -5.30 -22.69
C LEU A 120 -3.07 -6.31 -23.10
N ALA A 121 -2.98 -6.81 -24.34
CA ALA A 121 -3.94 -7.76 -24.88
C ALA A 121 -4.08 -9.01 -23.98
N ASN A 122 -5.32 -9.44 -23.71
CA ASN A 122 -5.66 -10.57 -22.84
C ASN A 122 -5.22 -10.41 -21.36
N SER A 123 -4.89 -9.19 -20.92
CA SER A 123 -4.60 -8.93 -19.51
C SER A 123 -5.86 -8.72 -18.67
N LYS A 124 -7.00 -8.39 -19.27
CA LYS A 124 -8.22 -8.16 -18.51
C LYS A 124 -8.65 -9.40 -17.73
N ARG A 125 -8.87 -9.24 -16.42
CA ARG A 125 -9.36 -10.29 -15.53
C ARG A 125 -10.44 -9.74 -14.63
N GLU A 126 -11.62 -10.35 -14.69
CA GLU A 126 -12.75 -9.98 -13.84
C GLU A 126 -12.87 -10.94 -12.64
N GLY A 127 -13.37 -10.43 -11.53
CA GLY A 127 -13.61 -11.16 -10.30
C GLY A 127 -12.44 -11.18 -9.31
N ALA A 128 -12.74 -11.54 -8.06
CA ALA A 128 -11.76 -11.55 -6.99
C ALA A 128 -10.56 -12.48 -7.29
N ILE A 129 -9.44 -12.16 -6.67
CA ILE A 129 -8.18 -12.89 -6.86
C ILE A 129 -7.52 -13.18 -5.51
N THR A 130 -6.88 -14.33 -5.40
CA THR A 130 -6.00 -14.63 -4.26
C THR A 130 -4.60 -14.10 -4.53
N LYS A 131 -3.80 -13.89 -3.49
CA LYS A 131 -2.41 -13.43 -3.64
C LYS A 131 -1.59 -14.29 -4.61
N ALA A 132 -1.64 -15.62 -4.46
CA ALA A 132 -0.90 -16.54 -5.32
C ALA A 132 -1.31 -16.42 -6.80
N LEU A 133 -2.60 -16.25 -7.07
CA LEU A 133 -3.09 -16.09 -8.43
C LEU A 133 -2.73 -14.71 -9.00
N LEU A 134 -2.65 -13.66 -8.16
CA LEU A 134 -2.16 -12.34 -8.56
C LEU A 134 -0.69 -12.39 -8.97
N GLU A 135 0.16 -13.11 -8.23
CA GLU A 135 1.56 -13.31 -8.60
C GLU A 135 1.71 -14.05 -9.95
N GLN A 136 0.91 -15.11 -10.16
CA GLN A 136 0.88 -15.82 -11.43
C GLN A 136 0.40 -14.92 -12.57
N TYR A 137 -0.63 -14.12 -12.34
CA TYR A 137 -1.17 -13.17 -13.30
C TYR A 137 -0.12 -12.13 -13.71
N LEU A 138 0.57 -11.53 -12.75
CA LEU A 138 1.63 -10.55 -13.01
C LEU A 138 2.78 -11.19 -13.80
N THR A 139 3.21 -12.38 -13.39
CA THR A 139 4.28 -13.12 -14.08
C THR A 139 3.90 -13.47 -15.52
N LYS A 140 2.66 -13.92 -15.75
CA LYS A 140 2.12 -14.21 -17.10
C LYS A 140 2.16 -13.00 -18.02
N ASN A 141 1.95 -11.80 -17.47
CA ASN A 141 1.98 -10.55 -18.19
C ASN A 141 3.38 -9.92 -18.29
N GLY A 142 4.43 -10.65 -17.89
CA GLY A 142 5.82 -10.20 -17.97
C GLY A 142 6.24 -9.21 -16.88
N ILE A 143 5.48 -9.13 -15.79
CA ILE A 143 5.78 -8.28 -14.62
C ILE A 143 6.42 -9.16 -13.55
N THR A 144 7.74 -9.06 -13.42
CA THR A 144 8.54 -9.85 -12.47
C THR A 144 9.09 -8.99 -11.34
N LYS A 145 9.37 -9.62 -10.20
CA LYS A 145 9.95 -8.98 -9.01
C LYS A 145 11.40 -8.61 -9.23
#